data_AF-A0AAE9TF73-F1
#
_entry.id   AF-A0AAE9TF73-F1
#
_cell.length_a   1.000
_cell.length_b   1.000
_cell.length_c   1.000
_cell.angle_alpha   90.00
_cell.angle_beta   90.00
_cell.angle_gamma   90.00
#
_symmetry.space_group_name_H-M   'P 1'
#
loop_
_entity.id
_entity.type
_entity.pdbx_description
1 polymer ?
#
loop_
_entity_poly.entity_id
_entity_poly.type
_entity_poly.pdbx_seq_one_letter_code
_entity_poly.pdbx_strand_id
1 'polypeptide(L)'
;MISIFFVYAIFIFHPDVSDAITAANVKKGLQVADLLIFVFSFFFVLYTNHIFVAARKKEFGILTILGTHHRQIYFLVAYENLIIGFLSLITGIIGGFVSAKFFLLLGSNVIRMYLTFYFPWKALAFTVVGFMFLFILISFVSVFFIRYFKLQQPFSKVSQLKKDLKASWSLSFLAIVLIGAAVYLMRIDFPPYIYLAPYRLGTLSFYILHYSVGDTFKYTIVMGFIGVYLFYTQLCVLFIQLLRANRKWSWSGIRLLWLSEITYKIRNNAGLFSLITLISIISCVGAASTFDSMQQQKRFLKEQSYSFALTSDVVSSIELEKGIDQNLHTAGVDYSKGEVLIFPFHEQFAPVMKQSNYEALASRFKELKQAVALRDHQGFFIFDSNGMSLEEQKTFLKKS
;
A
#
# COMPACT_ATOMS: atom_id res chain seq x y z
N MET A 1 7.76 4.13 -15.45
CA MET A 1 6.63 3.25 -15.11
C MET A 1 6.78 1.87 -15.75
N ILE A 2 6.86 1.75 -17.08
CA ILE A 2 7.04 0.45 -17.77
C ILE A 2 8.24 -0.35 -17.22
N SER A 3 9.41 0.29 -17.08
CA SER A 3 10.60 -0.35 -16.50
C SER A 3 10.35 -0.87 -15.08
N ILE A 4 9.65 -0.11 -14.23
CA ILE A 4 9.36 -0.49 -12.84
C ILE A 4 8.37 -1.66 -12.81
N PHE A 5 7.30 -1.58 -13.60
CA PHE A 5 6.33 -2.66 -13.78
C PHE A 5 7.01 -3.95 -14.26
N PHE A 6 7.90 -3.85 -15.25
CA PHE A 6 8.65 -4.99 -15.74
C PHE A 6 9.53 -5.61 -14.64
N VAL A 7 10.24 -4.80 -13.86
CA VAL A 7 11.03 -5.30 -12.72
C VAL A 7 10.14 -6.04 -11.70
N TYR A 8 8.98 -5.49 -11.34
CA TYR A 8 8.03 -6.18 -10.45
C TYR A 8 7.53 -7.50 -11.05
N ALA A 9 7.19 -7.51 -12.34
CA ALA A 9 6.81 -8.72 -13.04
C ALA A 9 7.93 -9.78 -13.04
N ILE A 10 9.20 -9.39 -13.15
CA ILE A 10 10.34 -10.33 -13.02
C ILE A 10 10.33 -11.04 -11.68
N PHE A 11 10.09 -10.30 -10.58
CA PHE A 11 9.99 -10.86 -9.24
C PHE A 11 8.77 -11.78 -9.07
N ILE A 12 7.61 -11.40 -9.62
CA ILE A 12 6.37 -12.19 -9.52
C ILE A 12 6.51 -13.56 -10.23
N PHE A 13 7.21 -13.59 -11.37
CA PHE A 13 7.39 -14.80 -12.17
C PHE A 13 8.73 -15.53 -11.91
N HIS A 14 9.49 -15.12 -10.89
CA HIS A 14 10.78 -15.73 -10.57
C HIS A 14 10.59 -17.16 -10.00
N PRO A 15 11.32 -18.18 -10.50
CA PRO A 15 11.18 -19.57 -10.04
C PRO A 15 11.53 -19.74 -8.55
N ASP A 16 12.65 -19.17 -8.10
CA ASP A 16 13.05 -19.23 -6.68
C ASP A 16 12.03 -18.57 -5.72
N VAL A 17 11.22 -17.64 -6.23
CA VAL A 17 10.16 -16.98 -5.45
C VAL A 17 8.88 -17.79 -5.48
N SER A 18 8.63 -18.68 -6.46
CA SER A 18 7.39 -19.47 -6.51
C SER A 18 7.40 -20.69 -5.59
N ASP A 19 8.58 -21.21 -5.26
CA ASP A 19 8.72 -22.53 -4.65
C ASP A 19 8.86 -22.48 -3.11
N ALA A 20 9.03 -21.28 -2.54
CA ALA A 20 9.13 -21.08 -1.09
C ALA A 20 7.75 -21.12 -0.40
N ILE A 21 7.66 -21.66 0.82
CA ILE A 21 6.39 -21.73 1.59
C ILE A 21 5.84 -20.31 1.92
N THR A 22 6.71 -19.31 2.03
CA THR A 22 6.38 -17.87 2.18
C THR A 22 6.12 -17.14 0.86
N ALA A 23 6.30 -17.82 -0.28
CA ALA A 23 6.11 -17.28 -1.63
C ALA A 23 4.73 -16.68 -1.88
N ALA A 24 3.68 -17.35 -1.39
CA ALA A 24 2.31 -17.03 -1.78
C ALA A 24 1.91 -15.62 -1.37
N ASN A 25 2.31 -15.18 -0.17
CA ASN A 25 1.97 -13.86 0.34
C ASN A 25 2.82 -12.76 -0.31
N VAL A 26 4.12 -13.03 -0.50
CA VAL A 26 5.04 -12.11 -1.17
C VAL A 26 4.61 -11.89 -2.62
N LYS A 27 4.25 -12.96 -3.33
CA LYS A 27 3.75 -12.93 -4.70
C LYS A 27 2.47 -12.12 -4.82
N LYS A 28 1.49 -12.32 -3.92
CA LYS A 28 0.25 -11.54 -3.90
C LYS A 28 0.51 -10.05 -3.63
N GLY A 29 1.38 -9.74 -2.66
CA GLY A 29 1.77 -8.35 -2.38
C GLY A 29 2.41 -7.65 -3.59
N LEU A 30 3.31 -8.35 -4.28
CA LEU A 30 3.92 -7.87 -5.52
C LEU A 30 2.89 -7.66 -6.64
N GLN A 31 1.91 -8.57 -6.79
CA GLN A 31 0.83 -8.43 -7.78
C GLN A 31 -0.06 -7.20 -7.52
N VAL A 32 -0.36 -6.91 -6.26
CA VAL A 32 -1.12 -5.70 -5.89
C VAL A 32 -0.32 -4.45 -6.20
N ALA A 33 0.96 -4.43 -5.86
CA ALA A 33 1.84 -3.31 -6.19
C ALA A 33 1.93 -3.09 -7.72
N ASP A 34 2.02 -4.17 -8.49
CA ASP A 34 2.05 -4.14 -9.94
C ASP A 34 0.74 -3.59 -10.55
N LEU A 35 -0.42 -4.02 -10.01
CA LEU A 35 -1.74 -3.47 -10.37
C LEU A 35 -1.82 -1.97 -10.08
N LEU A 36 -1.34 -1.52 -8.91
CA LEU A 36 -1.32 -0.10 -8.55
C LEU A 36 -0.45 0.71 -9.54
N ILE A 37 0.73 0.20 -9.91
CA ILE A 37 1.59 0.82 -10.91
C ILE A 37 0.87 0.92 -12.27
N PHE A 38 0.14 -0.12 -12.67
CA PHE A 38 -0.62 -0.13 -13.93
C PHE A 38 -1.73 0.91 -13.94
N VAL A 39 -2.58 0.94 -12.91
CA VAL A 39 -3.68 1.91 -12.76
C VAL A 39 -3.11 3.34 -12.73
N PHE A 40 -2.04 3.55 -11.97
CA PHE A 40 -1.39 4.85 -11.91
C PHE A 40 -0.82 5.28 -13.28
N SER A 41 -0.17 4.36 -13.99
CA SER A 41 0.35 4.60 -15.34
C SER A 41 -0.77 5.02 -16.30
N PHE A 42 -1.93 4.38 -16.22
CA PHE A 42 -3.08 4.72 -17.04
C PHE A 42 -3.52 6.18 -16.83
N PHE A 43 -3.77 6.60 -15.58
CA PHE A 43 -4.18 7.97 -15.30
C PHE A 43 -3.10 9.00 -15.65
N PHE A 44 -1.84 8.69 -15.35
CA PHE A 44 -0.72 9.57 -15.64
C PHE A 44 -0.53 9.79 -17.15
N VAL A 45 -0.54 8.72 -17.95
CA VAL A 45 -0.37 8.81 -19.41
C VAL A 45 -1.60 9.46 -20.05
N LEU A 46 -2.82 9.15 -19.59
CA LEU A 46 -4.05 9.79 -20.07
C LEU A 46 -4.01 11.31 -19.84
N TYR A 47 -3.66 11.73 -18.63
CA TYR A 47 -3.57 13.15 -18.29
C TYR A 47 -2.48 13.87 -19.09
N THR A 48 -1.31 13.24 -19.22
CA THR A 48 -0.18 13.77 -19.99
C THR A 48 -0.53 13.94 -21.47
N ASN A 49 -1.18 12.93 -22.06
CA ASN A 49 -1.66 12.99 -23.44
C ASN A 49 -2.66 14.14 -23.64
N HIS A 50 -3.59 14.33 -22.70
CA HIS A 50 -4.51 15.46 -22.74
C HIS A 50 -3.77 16.81 -22.75
N ILE A 51 -2.72 16.99 -21.95
CA ILE A 51 -1.91 18.21 -21.97
C ILE A 51 -1.20 18.39 -23.32
N PHE A 52 -0.60 17.34 -23.87
CA PHE A 52 0.12 17.41 -25.15
C PHE A 52 -0.82 17.77 -26.31
N VAL A 53 -2.01 17.19 -26.34
CA VAL A 53 -3.06 17.54 -27.30
C VAL A 53 -3.55 18.98 -27.06
N ALA A 54 -3.70 19.38 -25.80
CA ALA A 54 -4.15 20.73 -25.45
C ALA A 54 -3.14 21.82 -25.82
N ALA A 55 -1.84 21.53 -25.74
CA ALA A 55 -0.77 22.45 -26.13
C ALA A 55 -0.77 22.74 -27.64
N ARG A 56 -1.18 21.76 -28.46
CA ARG A 56 -1.19 21.85 -29.93
C ARG A 56 -2.53 22.25 -30.53
N LYS A 57 -3.46 22.77 -29.71
CA LYS A 57 -4.78 23.24 -30.17
C LYS A 57 -4.69 24.28 -31.29
N LYS A 58 -3.69 25.17 -31.24
CA LYS A 58 -3.48 26.21 -32.28
C LYS A 58 -3.11 25.59 -33.63
N GLU A 59 -2.25 24.58 -33.63
CA GLU A 59 -1.81 23.86 -34.84
C GLU A 59 -2.99 23.13 -35.49
N PHE A 60 -3.79 22.39 -34.70
CA PHE A 60 -5.00 21.72 -35.19
C PHE A 60 -6.06 22.71 -35.71
N GLY A 61 -6.13 23.90 -35.11
CA GLY A 61 -6.99 25.00 -35.59
C GLY A 61 -6.56 25.51 -36.96
N ILE A 62 -5.27 25.79 -37.16
CA ILE A 62 -4.71 26.23 -38.45
C ILE A 62 -4.92 25.15 -39.52
N LEU A 63 -4.61 23.89 -39.21
CA LEU A 63 -4.82 22.76 -40.12
C LEU A 63 -6.29 22.62 -40.53
N THR A 64 -7.23 22.86 -39.61
CA THR A 64 -8.66 22.82 -39.92
C THR A 64 -9.05 23.94 -40.89
N ILE A 65 -8.53 25.15 -40.70
CA ILE A 65 -8.79 26.30 -41.60
C ILE A 65 -8.20 26.05 -43.00
N LEU A 66 -7.05 25.37 -43.07
CA LEU A 66 -6.39 24.98 -44.32
C LEU A 66 -7.11 23.83 -45.07
N GLY A 67 -8.25 23.34 -44.55
CA GLY A 67 -9.09 22.34 -45.22
C GLY A 67 -8.86 20.90 -44.79
N THR A 68 -8.07 20.62 -43.74
CA THR A 68 -7.93 19.23 -43.26
C THR A 68 -9.21 18.73 -42.61
N HIS A 69 -9.62 17.52 -42.99
CA HIS A 69 -10.80 16.89 -42.43
C HIS A 69 -10.53 16.46 -40.98
N HIS A 70 -11.52 16.59 -40.10
CA HIS A 70 -11.33 16.31 -38.67
C HIS A 70 -10.92 14.87 -38.38
N ARG A 71 -11.38 13.93 -39.22
CA ARG A 71 -10.96 12.52 -39.16
C ARG A 71 -9.46 12.34 -39.37
N GLN A 72 -8.82 13.16 -40.21
CA GLN A 72 -7.38 13.11 -40.43
C GLN A 72 -6.63 13.57 -39.17
N ILE A 73 -7.11 14.60 -38.49
CA ILE A 73 -6.53 15.06 -37.22
C ILE A 73 -6.65 13.98 -36.13
N TYR A 74 -7.80 13.29 -36.05
CA TYR A 74 -7.99 12.18 -35.10
C TYR A 74 -7.01 11.03 -35.34
N PHE A 75 -6.85 10.60 -36.60
CA PHE A 75 -5.89 9.55 -36.93
C PHE A 75 -4.45 9.99 -36.71
N LEU A 76 -4.10 11.24 -37.04
CA LEU A 76 -2.77 11.78 -36.79
C LEU A 76 -2.40 11.66 -35.31
N VAL A 77 -3.27 12.12 -34.41
CA VAL A 77 -3.03 12.05 -32.96
C VAL A 77 -3.02 10.60 -32.46
N ALA A 78 -3.87 9.73 -33.00
CA ALA A 78 -3.86 8.31 -32.64
C ALA A 78 -2.55 7.62 -33.04
N TYR A 79 -2.05 7.86 -34.27
CA TYR A 79 -0.79 7.30 -34.75
C TYR A 79 0.40 7.81 -33.96
N GLU A 80 0.45 9.10 -33.67
CA GLU A 80 1.51 9.68 -32.85
C GLU A 80 1.54 9.03 -31.46
N ASN A 81 0.38 8.89 -30.80
CA ASN A 81 0.29 8.24 -29.49
C ASN A 81 0.72 6.77 -29.53
N LEU A 82 0.36 6.03 -30.59
CA LEU A 82 0.79 4.64 -30.76
C LEU A 82 2.30 4.53 -31.02
N ILE A 83 2.89 5.40 -31.84
CA ILE A 83 4.33 5.40 -32.14
C ILE A 83 5.13 5.74 -30.88
N ILE A 84 4.74 6.80 -30.16
CA ILE A 84 5.38 7.19 -28.89
C ILE A 84 5.21 6.06 -27.86
N GLY A 85 4.03 5.45 -27.77
CA GLY A 85 3.76 4.32 -26.89
C GLY A 85 4.65 3.12 -27.19
N PHE A 86 4.79 2.75 -28.46
CA PHE A 86 5.65 1.66 -28.90
C PHE A 86 7.13 1.91 -28.60
N LEU A 87 7.64 3.11 -28.91
CA LEU A 87 9.02 3.52 -28.57
C LEU A 87 9.24 3.53 -27.05
N SER A 88 8.25 4.00 -26.29
CA SER A 88 8.31 3.99 -24.82
C SER A 88 8.31 2.57 -24.25
N LEU A 89 7.61 1.63 -24.88
CA LEU A 89 7.58 0.23 -24.49
C LEU A 89 8.94 -0.43 -24.71
N ILE A 90 9.55 -0.24 -25.87
CA ILE A 90 10.91 -0.75 -26.17
C ILE A 90 11.92 -0.20 -25.17
N THR A 91 11.98 1.13 -25.03
CA THR A 91 12.93 1.79 -24.11
C THR A 91 12.67 1.43 -22.65
N GLY A 92 11.40 1.26 -22.26
CA GLY A 92 10.99 0.83 -20.93
C GLY A 92 11.43 -0.60 -20.60
N ILE A 93 11.30 -1.54 -21.54
CA ILE A 93 11.78 -2.91 -21.37
C ILE A 93 13.30 -2.94 -21.29
N ILE A 94 14.01 -2.22 -22.17
CA ILE A 94 15.48 -2.13 -22.14
C ILE A 94 15.94 -1.58 -20.78
N GLY A 95 15.36 -0.46 -20.33
CA GLY A 95 15.69 0.13 -19.03
C GLY A 95 15.36 -0.79 -17.84
N GLY A 96 14.24 -1.53 -17.93
CA GLY A 96 13.88 -2.54 -16.94
C GLY A 96 14.85 -3.73 -16.93
N PHE A 97 15.34 -4.16 -18.10
CA PHE A 97 16.30 -5.24 -18.21
C PHE A 97 17.67 -4.85 -17.64
N VAL A 98 18.14 -3.63 -17.94
CA VAL A 98 19.39 -3.07 -17.39
C VAL A 98 19.32 -2.96 -15.87
N SER A 99 18.17 -2.53 -15.32
CA SER A 99 17.97 -2.40 -13.88
C SER A 99 17.60 -3.70 -13.16
N ALA A 100 17.17 -4.75 -13.88
CA ALA A 100 16.71 -6.00 -13.29
C ALA A 100 17.75 -6.64 -12.36
N LYS A 101 19.01 -6.71 -12.78
CA LYS A 101 20.09 -7.28 -11.96
C LYS A 101 20.28 -6.49 -10.66
N PHE A 102 20.22 -5.16 -10.72
CA PHE A 102 20.34 -4.29 -9.55
C PHE A 102 19.21 -4.56 -8.54
N PHE A 103 17.97 -4.61 -9.02
CA PHE A 103 16.83 -4.86 -8.13
C PHE A 103 16.80 -6.30 -7.60
N LEU A 104 17.17 -7.30 -8.39
CA LEU A 104 17.30 -8.69 -7.92
C LEU A 104 18.35 -8.84 -6.81
N LEU A 105 19.48 -8.14 -6.91
CA LEU A 105 20.49 -8.10 -5.85
C LEU A 105 19.95 -7.44 -4.57
N LEU A 106 19.21 -6.34 -4.69
CA LEU A 106 18.54 -5.72 -3.54
C LEU A 106 17.51 -6.67 -2.90
N GLY A 107 16.68 -7.32 -3.71
CA GLY A 107 15.69 -8.29 -3.24
C GLY A 107 16.35 -9.50 -2.56
N SER A 108 17.47 -9.98 -3.12
CA SER A 108 18.26 -11.07 -2.55
C SER A 108 18.79 -10.74 -1.14
N ASN A 109 19.28 -9.51 -0.94
CA ASN A 109 19.73 -9.06 0.38
C ASN A 109 18.58 -8.99 1.40
N VAL A 110 17.40 -8.52 0.97
CA VAL A 110 16.21 -8.42 1.83
C VAL A 110 15.67 -9.81 2.19
N ILE A 111 15.58 -10.73 1.22
CA ILE A 111 15.01 -12.07 1.39
C ILE A 111 16.05 -13.04 1.99
N ARG A 112 17.34 -12.66 2.02
CA ARG A 112 18.49 -13.51 2.41
C ARG A 112 18.56 -14.82 1.61
N MET A 113 18.12 -14.76 0.36
CA MET A 113 18.17 -15.87 -0.60
C MET A 113 18.86 -15.38 -1.86
N TYR A 114 19.75 -16.18 -2.44
CA TYR A 114 20.41 -15.83 -3.69
C TYR A 114 19.41 -15.98 -4.86
N LEU A 115 18.94 -14.85 -5.41
CA LEU A 115 18.09 -14.84 -6.60
C LEU A 115 18.97 -14.86 -7.85
N THR A 116 18.82 -15.91 -8.65
CA THR A 116 19.57 -16.05 -9.90
C THR A 116 19.02 -15.12 -10.98
N PHE A 117 19.90 -14.54 -11.80
CA PHE A 117 19.45 -13.77 -12.96
C PHE A 117 18.99 -14.74 -14.06
N TYR A 118 17.70 -14.73 -14.38
CA TYR A 118 17.11 -15.55 -15.44
C TYR A 118 16.52 -14.67 -16.56
N PHE A 119 16.34 -15.25 -17.75
CA PHE A 119 15.67 -14.55 -18.85
C PHE A 119 14.13 -14.65 -18.68
N PRO A 120 13.42 -13.55 -18.37
CA PRO A 120 12.06 -13.62 -17.86
C PRO A 120 11.00 -13.47 -18.96
N TRP A 121 10.86 -14.48 -19.82
CA TRP A 121 9.94 -14.44 -20.97
C TRP A 121 8.48 -14.17 -20.57
N LYS A 122 8.01 -14.76 -19.46
CA LYS A 122 6.65 -14.55 -18.93
C LYS A 122 6.42 -13.09 -18.51
N ALA A 123 7.36 -12.49 -17.79
CA ALA A 123 7.28 -11.09 -17.36
C ALA A 123 7.32 -10.12 -18.55
N LEU A 124 8.10 -10.46 -19.58
CA LEU A 124 8.20 -9.69 -20.81
C LEU A 124 6.87 -9.70 -21.54
N ALA A 125 6.31 -10.88 -21.82
CA ALA A 125 5.02 -11.02 -22.50
C ALA A 125 3.90 -10.30 -21.73
N PHE A 126 3.86 -10.46 -20.40
CA PHE A 126 2.88 -9.81 -19.54
C PHE A 126 2.96 -8.27 -19.62
N THR A 127 4.18 -7.71 -19.58
CA THR A 127 4.41 -6.26 -19.69
C THR A 127 4.04 -5.74 -21.08
N VAL A 128 4.43 -6.44 -22.14
CA VAL A 128 4.14 -6.06 -23.53
C VAL A 128 2.63 -6.01 -23.74
N VAL A 129 1.91 -7.07 -23.38
CA VAL A 129 0.45 -7.15 -23.56
C VAL A 129 -0.26 -6.07 -22.75
N GLY A 130 0.10 -5.91 -21.47
CA GLY A 130 -0.52 -4.91 -20.59
C GLY A 130 -0.34 -3.48 -21.10
N PHE A 131 0.89 -3.08 -21.44
CA PHE A 131 1.15 -1.72 -21.91
C PHE A 131 0.71 -1.47 -23.35
N MET A 132 0.75 -2.47 -24.23
CA MET A 132 0.18 -2.35 -25.57
C MET A 132 -1.32 -2.09 -25.50
N PHE A 133 -2.05 -2.84 -24.65
CA PHE A 133 -3.47 -2.60 -24.39
C PHE A 133 -3.70 -1.19 -23.83
N LEU A 134 -2.89 -0.75 -22.88
CA LEU A 134 -2.97 0.59 -22.29
C LEU A 134 -2.78 1.69 -23.35
N PHE A 135 -1.81 1.57 -24.24
CA PHE A 135 -1.57 2.57 -25.29
C PHE A 135 -2.71 2.61 -26.32
N ILE A 136 -3.26 1.45 -26.70
CA ILE A 136 -4.44 1.38 -27.58
C ILE A 136 -5.64 2.08 -26.93
N LEU A 137 -5.90 1.79 -25.65
CA LEU A 137 -6.99 2.39 -24.89
C LEU A 137 -6.83 3.92 -24.82
N ILE A 138 -5.64 4.41 -24.51
CA ILE A 138 -5.35 5.84 -24.43
C ILE A 138 -5.48 6.53 -25.78
N SER A 139 -5.02 5.90 -26.87
CA SER A 139 -5.20 6.42 -28.22
C SER A 139 -6.68 6.58 -28.58
N PHE A 140 -7.52 5.60 -28.23
CA PHE A 140 -8.97 5.68 -28.44
C PHE A 140 -9.62 6.81 -27.61
N VAL A 141 -9.27 6.89 -26.32
CA VAL A 141 -9.77 7.94 -25.42
C VAL A 141 -9.34 9.34 -25.89
N SER A 142 -8.11 9.49 -26.38
CA SER A 142 -7.60 10.76 -26.91
C SER A 142 -8.40 11.26 -28.11
N VAL A 143 -8.75 10.37 -29.05
CA VAL A 143 -9.64 10.69 -30.18
C VAL A 143 -11.02 11.17 -29.69
N PHE A 144 -11.58 10.50 -28.68
CA PHE A 144 -12.88 10.90 -28.11
C PHE A 144 -12.84 12.30 -27.48
N PHE A 145 -11.78 12.62 -26.74
CA PHE A 145 -11.61 13.96 -26.15
C PHE A 145 -11.58 15.06 -27.22
N ILE A 146 -10.83 14.89 -28.31
CA ILE A 146 -10.74 15.91 -29.37
C ILE A 146 -12.11 16.11 -30.04
N ARG A 147 -12.89 15.03 -30.22
CA ARG A 147 -14.26 15.12 -30.75
C ARG A 147 -15.17 15.97 -29.85
N TYR A 148 -15.07 15.81 -28.53
CA TYR A 148 -15.88 16.56 -27.56
C TYR A 148 -15.49 18.04 -27.49
N PHE A 149 -14.19 18.37 -27.54
CA PHE A 149 -13.71 19.76 -27.48
C PHE A 149 -14.19 20.63 -28.65
N LYS A 150 -14.47 20.03 -29.81
CA LYS A 150 -14.93 20.76 -31.00
C LYS A 150 -16.40 21.17 -30.95
N LEU A 151 -17.21 20.50 -30.13
CA LEU A 151 -18.64 20.81 -29.97
C LEU A 151 -18.88 22.05 -29.08
N GLN A 152 -17.85 22.56 -28.39
CA GLN A 152 -18.01 23.62 -27.37
C GLN A 152 -17.31 24.95 -27.67
N GLN A 153 -16.81 25.20 -28.89
CA GLN A 153 -16.31 26.53 -29.25
C GLN A 153 -16.70 26.98 -30.67
N PRO A 154 -17.59 27.98 -30.80
CA PRO A 154 -17.51 28.96 -31.86
C PRO A 154 -16.22 29.78 -31.65
N PHE A 155 -15.52 30.12 -32.73
CA PHE A 155 -14.26 30.88 -32.76
C PHE A 155 -14.33 32.33 -32.20
N SER A 156 -15.34 32.69 -31.40
CA SER A 156 -15.68 34.06 -31.01
C SER A 156 -15.65 34.35 -29.50
N LYS A 157 -14.70 33.77 -28.76
CA LYS A 157 -14.38 34.19 -27.37
C LYS A 157 -12.89 34.43 -27.17
N VAL A 158 -12.30 35.21 -28.08
CA VAL A 158 -11.12 36.02 -27.76
C VAL A 158 -11.56 36.95 -26.62
N SER A 159 -10.99 36.77 -25.42
CA SER A 159 -11.27 37.56 -24.20
C SER A 159 -12.57 37.28 -23.41
N GLN A 160 -12.90 36.02 -23.09
CA GLN A 160 -13.52 35.83 -21.78
C GLN A 160 -12.46 36.17 -20.72
N LEU A 161 -12.46 37.44 -20.29
CA LEU A 161 -11.82 37.93 -19.07
C LEU A 161 -11.81 36.81 -18.04
N LYS A 162 -10.62 36.45 -17.55
CA LYS A 162 -10.38 35.44 -16.50
C LYS A 162 -11.48 35.58 -15.45
N LYS A 163 -12.55 34.77 -15.56
CA LYS A 163 -13.68 34.82 -14.62
C LYS A 163 -13.06 34.59 -13.26
N ASP A 164 -13.24 35.54 -12.34
CA ASP A 164 -12.70 35.42 -10.98
C ASP A 164 -13.12 34.05 -10.44
N LEU A 165 -12.11 33.18 -10.26
CA LEU A 165 -12.31 31.80 -9.86
C LEU A 165 -12.71 31.81 -8.39
N LYS A 166 -14.00 32.01 -8.13
CA LYS A 166 -14.57 31.93 -6.78
C LYS A 166 -14.67 30.46 -6.41
N ALA A 167 -13.82 29.98 -5.50
CA ALA A 167 -14.05 28.72 -4.80
C ALA A 167 -15.36 28.83 -3.99
N SER A 168 -16.15 27.77 -3.99
CA SER A 168 -17.31 27.69 -3.11
C SER A 168 -16.85 27.18 -1.75
N TRP A 169 -17.21 27.90 -0.69
CA TRP A 169 -16.89 27.52 0.69
C TRP A 169 -17.43 26.12 1.05
N SER A 170 -18.61 25.75 0.53
CA SER A 170 -19.22 24.43 0.73
C SER A 170 -18.41 23.28 0.12
N LEU A 171 -17.94 23.39 -1.12
CA LEU A 171 -17.11 22.33 -1.73
C LEU A 171 -15.73 22.21 -1.07
N SER A 172 -15.18 23.30 -0.55
CA SER A 172 -13.92 23.22 0.22
C SER A 172 -14.11 22.48 1.54
N PHE A 173 -15.23 22.70 2.23
CA PHE A 173 -15.57 21.92 3.43
C PHE A 173 -15.81 20.45 3.09
N LEU A 174 -16.53 20.17 2.00
CA LEU A 174 -16.73 18.80 1.50
C LEU A 174 -15.39 18.10 1.23
N ALA A 175 -14.39 18.79 0.68
CA ALA A 175 -13.06 18.21 0.46
C ALA A 175 -12.39 17.76 1.78
N ILE A 176 -12.48 18.59 2.84
CA ILE A 176 -11.95 18.25 4.17
C ILE A 176 -12.69 17.05 4.75
N VAL A 177 -14.02 17.06 4.67
CA VAL A 177 -14.86 15.95 5.16
C VAL A 177 -14.55 14.67 4.42
N LEU A 178 -14.38 14.71 3.09
CA LEU A 178 -14.12 13.52 2.29
C LEU A 178 -12.73 12.92 2.58
N ILE A 179 -11.70 13.77 2.73
CA ILE A 179 -10.36 13.32 3.13
C ILE A 179 -10.39 12.77 4.56
N GLY A 180 -11.05 13.47 5.49
CA GLY A 180 -11.20 13.03 6.87
C GLY A 180 -11.96 11.71 6.99
N ALA A 181 -13.04 11.54 6.23
CA ALA A 181 -13.81 10.30 6.16
C ALA A 181 -12.97 9.15 5.58
N ALA A 182 -12.19 9.40 4.53
CA ALA A 182 -11.29 8.38 3.97
C ALA A 182 -10.24 7.91 5.01
N VAL A 183 -9.64 8.83 5.76
CA VAL A 183 -8.69 8.49 6.85
C VAL A 183 -9.39 7.76 7.99
N TYR A 184 -10.61 8.18 8.34
CA TYR A 184 -11.38 7.56 9.42
C TYR A 184 -11.83 6.14 9.07
N LEU A 185 -12.32 5.92 7.85
CA LEU A 185 -12.65 4.58 7.34
C LEU A 185 -11.42 3.68 7.32
N MET A 186 -10.28 4.19 6.87
CA MET A 186 -9.01 3.45 6.91
C MET A 186 -8.64 3.03 8.35
N ARG A 187 -8.95 3.84 9.36
CA ARG A 187 -8.71 3.50 10.77
C ARG A 187 -9.71 2.46 11.31
N ILE A 188 -10.95 2.47 10.85
CA ILE A 188 -11.98 1.51 11.29
C ILE A 188 -11.76 0.14 10.66
N ASP A 189 -11.46 0.10 9.36
CA ASP A 189 -11.23 -1.15 8.62
C ASP A 189 -9.92 -1.83 9.05
N PHE A 190 -8.94 -1.06 9.55
CA PHE A 190 -7.67 -1.55 10.11
C PHE A 190 -7.51 -1.15 11.59
N PRO A 191 -8.28 -1.75 12.50
CA PRO A 191 -8.20 -1.39 13.90
C PRO A 191 -6.89 -1.91 14.55
N PRO A 192 -6.30 -1.16 15.50
CA PRO A 192 -5.00 -1.46 16.09
C PRO A 192 -4.94 -2.79 16.89
N TYR A 193 -6.08 -3.39 17.22
CA TYR A 193 -6.13 -4.66 17.97
C TYR A 193 -5.87 -5.92 17.11
N ILE A 194 -5.99 -5.83 15.79
CA ILE A 194 -5.67 -6.97 14.89
C ILE A 194 -4.15 -7.19 14.78
N TYR A 195 -3.35 -6.24 15.26
CA TYR A 195 -1.89 -6.29 15.26
C TYR A 195 -1.29 -7.17 16.37
N LEU A 196 -2.06 -7.67 17.34
CA LEU A 196 -1.54 -8.50 18.44
C LEU A 196 -1.52 -10.01 18.16
N ALA A 197 -1.99 -10.49 16.99
CA ALA A 197 -1.98 -11.91 16.63
C ALA A 197 -0.74 -12.26 15.78
N PRO A 198 0.34 -12.83 16.34
CA PRO A 198 1.66 -12.81 15.71
C PRO A 198 1.84 -13.81 14.55
N TYR A 199 0.86 -14.65 14.27
CA TYR A 199 1.00 -15.76 13.32
C TYR A 199 -0.12 -15.84 12.27
N ARG A 200 -1.00 -14.83 12.18
CA ARG A 200 -2.15 -14.83 11.23
C ARG A 200 -2.21 -13.67 10.25
N LEU A 201 -1.14 -12.88 10.12
CA LEU A 201 -1.16 -11.64 9.32
C LEU A 201 -0.56 -11.73 7.91
N GLY A 202 -0.05 -12.89 7.49
CA GLY A 202 0.38 -13.09 6.10
C GLY A 202 -0.75 -13.58 5.18
N THR A 203 -1.62 -14.46 5.68
CA THR A 203 -2.59 -15.21 4.87
C THR A 203 -4.03 -14.77 5.09
N LEU A 204 -4.45 -14.48 6.33
CA LEU A 204 -5.84 -14.08 6.60
C LEU A 204 -6.09 -12.62 6.24
N SER A 205 -5.16 -11.69 6.47
CA SER A 205 -5.31 -10.28 6.04
C SER A 205 -5.54 -10.13 4.52
N PHE A 206 -4.97 -11.03 3.71
CA PHE A 206 -5.07 -10.99 2.25
C PHE A 206 -6.16 -11.90 1.65
N TYR A 207 -6.56 -12.98 2.33
CA TYR A 207 -7.79 -13.71 1.97
C TYR A 207 -9.02 -12.88 2.35
N ILE A 208 -8.92 -12.13 3.45
CA ILE A 208 -9.81 -11.03 3.80
C ILE A 208 -9.70 -9.94 2.72
N LEU A 209 -8.55 -9.61 2.13
CA LEU A 209 -8.51 -8.63 1.03
C LEU A 209 -9.34 -8.96 -0.23
N HIS A 210 -9.70 -10.23 -0.43
CA HIS A 210 -10.63 -10.65 -1.49
C HIS A 210 -12.06 -10.94 -0.98
N TYR A 211 -12.24 -11.34 0.30
CA TYR A 211 -13.53 -11.79 0.86
C TYR A 211 -14.10 -10.93 2.00
N SER A 212 -13.27 -10.12 2.67
CA SER A 212 -13.60 -9.32 3.86
C SER A 212 -13.00 -7.90 3.88
N VAL A 213 -12.29 -7.47 2.83
CA VAL A 213 -12.23 -6.08 2.45
C VAL A 213 -13.62 -5.79 1.93
N GLY A 214 -14.49 -5.41 2.87
CA GLY A 214 -15.83 -4.98 2.58
C GLY A 214 -15.81 -3.87 1.54
N ASP A 215 -16.97 -3.57 0.99
CA ASP A 215 -17.15 -2.50 0.01
C ASP A 215 -16.49 -1.16 0.44
N THR A 216 -16.26 -0.98 1.75
CA THR A 216 -15.50 0.10 2.40
C THR A 216 -14.13 0.44 1.79
N PHE A 217 -13.26 -0.51 1.44
CA PHE A 217 -11.93 -0.16 0.89
C PHE A 217 -12.02 0.44 -0.51
N LYS A 218 -12.96 -0.05 -1.33
CA LYS A 218 -13.26 0.54 -2.65
C LYS A 218 -13.75 1.98 -2.47
N TYR A 219 -14.64 2.20 -1.51
CA TYR A 219 -15.11 3.55 -1.18
C TYR A 219 -13.98 4.46 -0.68
N THR A 220 -13.03 3.94 0.12
CA THR A 220 -11.87 4.70 0.61
C THR A 220 -10.96 5.19 -0.53
N ILE A 221 -10.67 4.34 -1.53
CA ILE A 221 -9.87 4.75 -2.70
C ILE A 221 -10.61 5.82 -3.51
N VAL A 222 -11.90 5.60 -3.79
CA VAL A 222 -12.70 6.53 -4.58
C VAL A 222 -12.86 7.88 -3.86
N MET A 223 -13.17 7.86 -2.56
CA MET A 223 -13.24 9.07 -1.73
C MET A 223 -11.89 9.77 -1.62
N GLY A 224 -10.79 9.03 -1.47
CA GLY A 224 -9.44 9.60 -1.46
C GLY A 224 -9.12 10.33 -2.77
N PHE A 225 -9.39 9.71 -3.92
CA PHE A 225 -9.14 10.31 -5.23
C PHE A 225 -9.97 11.58 -5.44
N ILE A 226 -11.27 11.52 -5.16
CA ILE A 226 -12.18 12.67 -5.27
C ILE A 226 -11.78 13.77 -4.27
N GLY A 227 -11.40 13.38 -3.05
CA GLY A 227 -11.05 14.31 -1.97
C GLY A 227 -9.80 15.10 -2.29
N VAL A 228 -8.75 14.43 -2.77
CA VAL A 228 -7.50 15.08 -3.20
C VAL A 228 -7.72 15.95 -4.44
N TYR A 229 -8.58 15.55 -5.38
CA TYR A 229 -8.94 16.39 -6.52
C TYR A 229 -9.71 17.65 -6.10
N LEU A 230 -10.68 17.52 -5.19
CA LEU A 230 -11.42 18.65 -4.63
C LEU A 230 -10.53 19.56 -3.77
N PHE A 231 -9.54 19.00 -3.08
CA PHE A 231 -8.55 19.75 -2.31
C PHE A 231 -7.83 20.78 -3.20
N TYR A 232 -7.31 20.36 -4.36
CA TYR A 232 -6.62 21.29 -5.27
C TYR A 232 -7.54 22.25 -5.99
N THR A 233 -8.73 21.80 -6.39
CA THR A 233 -9.67 22.65 -7.15
C THR A 233 -10.39 23.68 -6.30
N GLN A 234 -10.66 23.38 -5.02
CA GLN A 234 -11.49 24.20 -4.13
C GLN A 234 -10.72 24.68 -2.89
N LEU A 235 -10.15 23.77 -2.11
CA LEU A 235 -9.51 24.11 -0.82
C LEU A 235 -8.29 25.00 -1.01
N CYS A 236 -7.36 24.64 -1.91
CA CYS A 236 -6.20 25.47 -2.22
C CYS A 236 -6.61 26.86 -2.75
N VAL A 237 -7.64 26.94 -3.58
CA VAL A 237 -8.17 28.20 -4.10
C VAL A 237 -8.75 29.05 -2.97
N LEU A 238 -9.50 28.43 -2.05
CA LEU A 238 -10.06 29.09 -0.88
C LEU A 238 -8.96 29.63 0.04
N PHE A 239 -7.92 28.85 0.29
CA PHE A 239 -6.77 29.27 1.07
C PHE A 239 -6.12 30.54 0.48
N ILE A 240 -5.95 30.58 -0.85
CA ILE A 240 -5.42 31.77 -1.53
C ILE A 240 -6.38 32.96 -1.44
N GLN A 241 -7.70 32.73 -1.50
CA GLN A 241 -8.68 33.79 -1.27
C GLN A 241 -8.65 34.34 0.15
N LEU A 242 -8.41 33.48 1.15
CA LEU A 242 -8.22 33.89 2.54
C LEU A 242 -6.95 34.76 2.69
N LEU A 243 -5.87 34.39 2.02
CA LEU A 243 -4.65 35.21 1.94
C LEU A 243 -4.91 36.55 1.24
N ARG A 244 -5.76 36.57 0.21
CA ARG A 244 -6.18 37.79 -0.49
C ARG A 244 -7.04 38.70 0.39
N ALA A 245 -7.81 38.14 1.33
CA ALA A 245 -8.66 38.91 2.24
C ALA A 245 -7.84 39.79 3.21
N ASN A 246 -6.59 39.40 3.52
CA ASN A 246 -5.69 40.22 4.32
C ASN A 246 -5.12 41.39 3.50
N ARG A 247 -5.86 42.51 3.47
CA ARG A 247 -5.53 43.70 2.67
C ARG A 247 -4.11 44.24 2.94
N LYS A 248 -3.64 44.26 4.19
CA LYS A 248 -2.31 44.79 4.54
C LYS A 248 -1.17 44.03 3.84
N TRP A 249 -1.31 42.71 3.69
CA TRP A 249 -0.28 41.87 3.08
C TRP A 249 -0.46 41.74 1.57
N SER A 250 -1.69 41.50 1.11
CA SER A 250 -1.99 41.20 -0.30
C SER A 250 -1.85 42.40 -1.23
N TRP A 251 -2.05 43.64 -0.74
CA TRP A 251 -2.07 44.84 -1.60
C TRP A 251 -0.70 45.51 -1.77
N SER A 252 0.36 45.01 -1.13
CA SER A 252 1.69 45.61 -1.32
C SER A 252 2.41 44.97 -2.52
N GLY A 253 2.75 45.84 -3.47
CA GLY A 253 3.51 45.51 -4.68
C GLY A 253 2.78 44.60 -5.67
N ILE A 254 3.52 43.65 -6.24
CA ILE A 254 3.10 42.78 -7.34
C ILE A 254 2.30 41.56 -6.83
N ARG A 255 2.20 41.38 -5.50
CA ARG A 255 1.63 40.18 -4.86
C ARG A 255 0.19 39.90 -5.26
N LEU A 256 -0.62 40.93 -5.48
CA LEU A 256 -2.01 40.77 -5.93
C LEU A 256 -2.11 40.11 -7.32
N LEU A 257 -1.24 40.51 -8.25
CA LEU A 257 -1.17 39.94 -9.59
C LEU A 257 -0.69 38.48 -9.52
N TRP A 258 0.34 38.23 -8.72
CA TRP A 258 0.91 36.90 -8.51
C TRP A 258 -0.09 35.91 -7.89
N LEU A 259 -0.85 36.32 -6.88
CA LEU A 259 -1.89 35.50 -6.24
C LEU A 259 -3.01 35.10 -7.23
N SER A 260 -3.41 36.03 -8.12
CA SER A 260 -4.40 35.75 -9.16
C SER A 260 -3.87 34.73 -10.18
N GLU A 261 -2.62 34.89 -10.60
CA GLU A 261 -1.98 33.97 -11.55
C GLU A 261 -1.78 32.57 -10.96
N ILE A 262 -1.39 32.47 -9.69
CA ILE A 262 -1.26 31.18 -8.99
C ILE A 262 -2.61 30.49 -8.82
N THR A 263 -3.64 31.23 -8.43
CA THR A 263 -5.00 30.69 -8.31
C THR A 263 -5.44 30.02 -9.61
N TYR A 264 -5.17 30.70 -10.73
CA TYR A 264 -5.45 30.16 -12.06
C TYR A 264 -4.60 28.92 -12.37
N LYS A 265 -3.28 28.98 -12.16
CA LYS A 265 -2.35 27.87 -12.43
C LYS A 265 -2.69 26.61 -11.62
N ILE A 266 -2.97 26.76 -10.31
CA ILE A 266 -3.34 25.64 -9.43
C ILE A 266 -4.65 25.01 -9.89
N ARG A 267 -5.68 25.81 -10.15
CA ARG A 267 -6.98 25.26 -10.55
C ARG A 267 -6.95 24.61 -11.93
N ASN A 268 -6.25 25.20 -12.89
CA ASN A 268 -6.13 24.63 -14.23
C ASN A 268 -5.31 23.33 -14.25
N ASN A 269 -4.32 23.22 -13.37
CA ASN A 269 -3.43 22.06 -13.28
C ASN A 269 -3.76 21.15 -12.08
N ALA A 270 -4.94 21.31 -11.47
CA ALA A 270 -5.32 20.58 -10.25
C ALA A 270 -5.27 19.06 -10.42
N GLY A 271 -5.59 18.56 -11.62
CA GLY A 271 -5.45 17.15 -11.96
C GLY A 271 -4.03 16.62 -11.80
N LEU A 272 -3.02 17.35 -12.33
CA LEU A 272 -1.61 16.99 -12.19
C LEU A 272 -1.18 16.96 -10.72
N PHE A 273 -1.51 18.01 -9.97
CA PHE A 273 -1.14 18.10 -8.56
C PHE A 273 -1.81 17.00 -7.72
N SER A 274 -3.08 16.68 -8.02
CA SER A 274 -3.78 15.56 -7.37
C SER A 274 -3.14 14.20 -7.67
N LEU A 275 -2.67 13.98 -8.90
CA LEU A 275 -1.96 12.75 -9.25
C LEU A 275 -0.62 12.63 -8.51
N ILE A 276 0.18 13.70 -8.48
CA ILE A 276 1.50 13.70 -7.83
C ILE A 276 1.36 13.44 -6.32
N THR A 277 0.39 14.09 -5.66
CA THR A 277 0.15 13.86 -4.23
C THR A 277 -0.30 12.44 -3.95
N LEU A 278 -1.15 11.87 -4.79
CA LEU A 278 -1.60 10.49 -4.62
C LEU A 278 -0.44 9.49 -4.71
N ILE A 279 0.52 9.70 -5.63
CA ILE A 279 1.76 8.90 -5.68
C ILE A 279 2.54 9.03 -4.38
N SER A 280 2.69 10.26 -3.90
CA SER A 280 3.46 10.55 -2.68
C SER A 280 2.82 9.89 -1.47
N ILE A 281 1.48 9.89 -1.37
CA ILE A 281 0.74 9.21 -0.31
C ILE A 281 0.95 7.70 -0.41
N ILE A 282 0.77 7.08 -1.58
CA ILE A 282 0.95 5.63 -1.75
C ILE A 282 2.38 5.21 -1.39
N SER A 283 3.38 5.96 -1.85
CA SER A 283 4.79 5.68 -1.56
C SER A 283 5.10 5.82 -0.06
N CYS A 284 4.61 6.89 0.56
CA CYS A 284 4.81 7.15 1.99
C CYS A 284 4.11 6.09 2.87
N VAL A 285 2.87 5.74 2.55
CA VAL A 285 2.12 4.69 3.25
C VAL A 285 2.80 3.33 3.07
N GLY A 286 3.27 3.01 1.86
CA GLY A 286 4.03 1.80 1.60
C GLY A 286 5.28 1.70 2.48
N ALA A 287 6.11 2.76 2.51
CA ALA A 287 7.31 2.80 3.35
C ALA A 287 7.01 2.77 4.86
N ALA A 288 5.97 3.48 5.30
CA ALA A 288 5.55 3.46 6.70
C ALA A 288 5.07 2.08 7.14
N SER A 289 4.27 1.40 6.31
CA SER A 289 3.74 0.07 6.60
C SER A 289 4.84 -1.01 6.69
N THR A 290 5.85 -0.95 5.82
CA THR A 290 6.98 -1.88 5.87
C THR A 290 7.85 -1.62 7.08
N PHE A 291 8.11 -0.34 7.42
CA PHE A 291 8.87 0.01 8.60
C PHE A 291 8.16 -0.42 9.89
N ASP A 292 6.85 -0.18 9.99
CA ASP A 292 6.03 -0.58 11.12
C ASP A 292 6.00 -2.11 11.27
N SER A 293 5.77 -2.85 10.18
CA SER A 293 5.81 -4.31 10.18
C SER A 293 7.18 -4.86 10.60
N MET A 294 8.28 -4.29 10.12
CA MET A 294 9.63 -4.68 10.55
C MET A 294 9.86 -4.39 12.03
N GLN A 295 9.40 -3.24 12.53
CA GLN A 295 9.55 -2.87 13.93
C GLN A 295 8.70 -3.76 14.83
N GLN A 296 7.48 -4.08 14.40
CA GLN A 296 6.58 -5.01 15.08
C GLN A 296 7.17 -6.42 15.12
N GLN A 297 7.75 -6.91 14.02
CA GLN A 297 8.45 -8.19 14.01
C GLN A 297 9.63 -8.18 15.00
N LYS A 298 10.42 -7.09 15.06
CA LYS A 298 11.50 -6.96 16.06
C LYS A 298 10.99 -6.91 17.50
N ARG A 299 9.87 -6.23 17.76
CA ARG A 299 9.23 -6.18 19.09
C ARG A 299 8.72 -7.55 19.49
N PHE A 300 8.01 -8.22 18.57
CA PHE A 300 7.52 -9.58 18.76
C PHE A 300 8.65 -10.56 19.08
N LEU A 301 9.76 -10.51 18.34
CA LEU A 301 10.94 -11.33 18.58
C LEU A 301 11.69 -10.97 19.88
N LYS A 302 11.54 -9.75 20.41
CA LYS A 302 12.18 -9.30 21.65
C LYS A 302 11.32 -9.63 22.89
N GLU A 303 10.00 -9.55 22.75
CA GLU A 303 9.02 -9.83 23.81
C GLU A 303 8.83 -11.34 24.00
N GLN A 304 8.90 -12.12 22.92
CA GLN A 304 9.03 -13.57 23.04
C GLN A 304 10.47 -13.94 23.36
N SER A 305 10.79 -14.01 24.66
CA SER A 305 11.96 -14.73 25.13
C SER A 305 11.96 -16.12 24.49
N TYR A 306 13.04 -16.48 23.78
CA TYR A 306 13.26 -17.68 22.94
C TYR A 306 12.79 -19.00 23.58
N SER A 307 11.48 -19.18 23.71
CA SER A 307 10.84 -20.38 24.25
C SER A 307 10.24 -21.11 23.08
N PHE A 308 10.99 -22.08 22.56
CA PHE A 308 10.46 -23.04 21.61
C PHE A 308 9.65 -24.08 22.40
N ALA A 309 8.32 -24.00 22.31
CA ALA A 309 7.42 -24.98 22.90
C ALA A 309 7.18 -26.11 21.89
N LEU A 310 7.70 -27.30 22.19
CA LEU A 310 7.40 -28.50 21.43
C LEU A 310 6.23 -29.23 22.10
N THR A 311 5.09 -29.30 21.41
CA THR A 311 3.91 -30.04 21.88
C THR A 311 3.85 -31.35 21.11
N SER A 312 3.92 -32.48 21.82
CA SER A 312 3.84 -33.82 21.25
C SER A 312 2.84 -34.65 22.06
N ASP A 313 1.91 -35.31 21.38
CA ASP A 313 0.96 -36.24 21.99
C ASP A 313 1.56 -37.62 22.29
N VAL A 314 2.76 -37.92 21.76
CA VAL A 314 3.35 -39.27 21.77
C VAL A 314 4.75 -39.26 22.38
N VAL A 315 5.04 -40.31 23.17
CA VAL A 315 6.32 -40.65 23.86
C VAL A 315 7.53 -40.78 22.91
N SER A 316 7.33 -40.71 21.59
CA SER A 316 8.39 -40.65 20.56
C SER A 316 9.13 -39.29 20.51
N SER A 317 8.83 -38.36 21.42
CA SER A 317 9.48 -37.05 21.53
C SER A 317 10.96 -37.11 21.93
N ILE A 318 11.44 -38.24 22.49
CA ILE A 318 12.81 -38.36 23.01
C ILE A 318 13.87 -38.30 21.90
N GLU A 319 13.61 -38.84 20.70
CA GLU A 319 14.56 -38.78 19.57
C GLU A 319 14.62 -37.38 18.95
N LEU A 320 13.47 -36.72 18.80
CA LEU A 320 13.37 -35.35 18.30
C LEU A 320 14.01 -34.35 19.27
N GLU A 321 13.76 -34.52 20.58
CA GLU A 321 14.38 -33.71 21.62
C GLU A 321 15.91 -33.85 21.62
N LYS A 322 16.42 -35.08 21.55
CA LYS A 322 17.87 -35.33 21.43
C LYS A 322 18.47 -34.71 20.17
N GLY A 323 17.77 -34.75 19.04
CA GLY A 323 18.20 -34.11 17.80
C GLY A 323 18.28 -32.59 17.91
N ILE A 324 17.32 -31.97 18.60
CA ILE A 324 17.32 -30.52 18.86
C ILE A 324 18.47 -30.15 19.80
N ASP A 325 18.67 -30.89 20.89
CA ASP A 325 19.76 -30.65 21.85
C ASP A 325 21.13 -30.73 21.17
N GLN A 326 21.36 -31.75 20.34
CA GLN A 326 22.62 -31.90 19.61
C GLN A 326 22.86 -30.71 18.66
N ASN A 327 21.82 -30.26 17.95
CA ASN A 327 21.93 -29.12 17.05
C ASN A 327 22.20 -27.81 17.80
N LEU A 328 21.54 -27.58 18.94
CA LEU A 328 21.74 -26.38 19.77
C LEU A 328 23.13 -26.36 20.41
N HIS A 329 23.61 -27.51 20.91
CA HIS A 329 24.97 -27.65 21.42
C HIS A 329 26.03 -27.43 20.32
N THR A 330 25.82 -27.99 19.12
CA THR A 330 26.74 -27.80 17.98
C THR A 330 26.78 -26.34 17.53
N ALA A 331 25.66 -25.64 17.62
CA ALA A 331 25.56 -24.21 17.31
C ALA A 331 26.09 -23.30 18.43
N GLY A 332 26.49 -23.83 19.58
CA GLY A 332 27.00 -23.06 20.72
C GLY A 332 25.97 -22.15 21.39
N VAL A 333 24.68 -22.51 21.31
CA VAL A 333 23.58 -21.71 21.87
C VAL A 333 23.30 -22.15 23.30
N ASP A 334 23.39 -21.24 24.26
CA ASP A 334 22.95 -21.49 25.64
C ASP A 334 21.42 -21.63 25.67
N TYR A 335 20.94 -22.77 26.16
CA TYR A 335 19.51 -23.04 26.26
C TYR A 335 19.15 -23.64 27.63
N SER A 336 17.85 -23.62 27.93
CA SER A 336 17.30 -24.09 29.20
C SER A 336 15.98 -24.78 28.95
N LYS A 337 15.81 -25.98 29.50
CA LYS A 337 14.60 -26.77 29.34
C LYS A 337 13.59 -26.46 30.45
N GLY A 338 12.31 -26.52 30.09
CA GLY A 338 11.19 -26.49 31.02
C GLY A 338 10.09 -27.40 30.50
N GLU A 339 9.57 -28.27 31.37
CA GLU A 339 8.47 -29.16 31.03
C GLU A 339 7.15 -28.58 31.54
N VAL A 340 6.16 -28.53 30.64
CA VAL A 340 4.78 -28.17 30.94
C VAL A 340 3.91 -29.36 30.53
N LEU A 341 3.16 -29.89 31.49
CA LEU A 341 2.21 -30.96 31.21
C LEU A 341 0.87 -30.32 30.86
N ILE A 342 0.25 -30.73 29.77
CA ILE A 342 -1.07 -30.24 29.38
C ILE A 342 -2.09 -31.28 29.83
N PHE A 343 -2.91 -30.94 30.82
CA PHE A 343 -3.98 -31.82 31.30
C PHE A 343 -5.32 -31.38 30.72
N PRO A 344 -6.18 -32.33 30.29
CA PRO A 344 -7.56 -32.01 29.99
C PRO A 344 -8.29 -31.65 31.29
N PHE A 345 -8.88 -30.46 31.35
CA PHE A 345 -9.70 -29.99 32.47
C PHE A 345 -11.03 -29.46 31.92
N HIS A 346 -12.11 -30.23 32.06
CA HIS A 346 -13.39 -30.00 31.37
C HIS A 346 -13.21 -29.95 29.84
N GLU A 347 -13.86 -28.99 29.15
CA GLU A 347 -13.74 -28.77 27.69
C GLU A 347 -12.49 -27.95 27.31
N GLN A 348 -11.57 -27.71 28.24
CA GLN A 348 -10.36 -26.91 28.01
C GLN A 348 -9.09 -27.67 28.39
N PHE A 349 -7.99 -27.36 27.72
CA PHE A 349 -6.68 -27.88 28.06
C PHE A 349 -5.99 -26.91 29.00
N ALA A 350 -5.63 -27.36 30.20
CA ALA A 350 -4.95 -26.55 31.21
C ALA A 350 -3.46 -26.96 31.27
N PRO A 351 -2.52 -26.04 30.98
CA PRO A 351 -1.11 -26.27 31.22
C PRO A 351 -0.83 -26.27 32.72
N VAL A 352 -0.21 -27.34 33.22
CA VAL A 352 0.19 -27.55 34.61
C VAL A 352 1.69 -27.76 34.68
N MET A 353 2.33 -27.14 35.67
CA MET A 353 3.77 -27.23 35.91
C MET A 353 4.04 -27.51 37.39
N LYS A 354 5.06 -28.31 37.69
CA LYS A 354 5.54 -28.47 39.07
C LYS A 354 6.05 -27.13 39.62
N GLN A 355 5.78 -26.84 40.89
CA GLN A 355 6.19 -25.59 41.54
C GLN A 355 7.71 -25.36 41.44
N SER A 356 8.53 -26.40 41.65
CA SER A 356 9.99 -26.31 41.52
C SER A 356 10.44 -25.85 40.13
N ASN A 357 9.77 -26.32 39.09
CA ASN A 357 10.08 -25.94 37.69
C ASN A 357 9.64 -24.50 37.43
N TYR A 358 8.51 -24.09 38.01
CA TYR A 358 8.03 -22.71 37.93
C TYR A 358 8.98 -21.73 38.62
N GLU A 359 9.47 -22.05 39.82
CA GLU A 359 10.43 -21.20 40.55
C GLU A 359 11.78 -21.13 39.84
N ALA A 360 12.23 -22.23 39.24
CA ALA A 360 13.43 -22.26 38.38
C ALA A 360 13.27 -21.39 37.12
N LEU A 361 12.06 -21.27 36.57
CA LEU A 361 11.77 -20.34 35.46
C LEU A 361 11.58 -18.90 35.96
N ALA A 362 10.91 -18.69 37.08
CA ALA A 362 10.64 -17.37 37.65
C ALA A 362 11.91 -16.67 38.13
N SER A 363 12.89 -17.41 38.65
CA SER A 363 14.22 -16.87 38.95
C SER A 363 15.00 -16.42 37.70
N ARG A 364 14.71 -17.00 36.54
CA ARG A 364 15.34 -16.66 35.25
C ARG A 364 14.67 -15.48 34.57
N PHE A 365 13.34 -15.41 34.63
CA PHE A 365 12.56 -14.32 34.06
C PHE A 365 12.16 -13.33 35.16
N LYS A 366 12.85 -12.18 35.21
CA LYS A 366 12.63 -11.11 36.22
C LYS A 366 11.19 -10.57 36.31
N GLU A 367 10.33 -10.90 35.36
CA GLU A 367 8.93 -10.47 35.29
C GLU A 367 7.93 -11.47 35.93
N LEU A 368 8.36 -12.70 36.25
CA LEU A 368 7.49 -13.69 36.88
C LEU A 368 7.45 -13.49 38.40
N LYS A 369 6.23 -13.43 38.96
CA LYS A 369 6.03 -13.32 40.41
C LYS A 369 6.50 -14.61 41.11
N GLN A 370 7.16 -14.47 42.26
CA GLN A 370 7.48 -15.63 43.12
C GLN A 370 6.20 -16.36 43.52
N ALA A 371 6.22 -17.69 43.39
CA ALA A 371 5.11 -18.54 43.81
C ALA A 371 4.91 -18.45 45.33
N VAL A 372 3.67 -18.40 45.78
CA VAL A 372 3.32 -18.58 47.19
C VAL A 372 3.58 -20.05 47.54
N ALA A 373 4.22 -20.33 48.68
CA ALA A 373 4.51 -21.69 49.12
C ALA A 373 3.21 -22.53 49.19
N LEU A 374 3.08 -23.51 48.30
CA LEU A 374 1.92 -24.39 48.24
C LEU A 374 2.00 -25.46 49.33
N ARG A 375 0.85 -25.81 49.93
CA ARG A 375 0.71 -26.99 50.80
C ARG A 375 0.37 -28.22 49.94
N ASP A 376 0.49 -29.42 50.52
CA ASP A 376 0.11 -30.66 49.85
C ASP A 376 -1.31 -30.57 49.25
N HIS A 377 -1.45 -30.94 47.98
CA HIS A 377 -2.67 -30.87 47.17
C HIS A 377 -3.23 -29.48 46.82
N GLN A 378 -2.46 -28.40 46.99
CA GLN A 378 -2.84 -27.07 46.49
C GLN A 378 -2.11 -26.73 45.18
N GLY A 379 -2.81 -26.03 44.27
CA GLY A 379 -2.25 -25.49 43.04
C GLY A 379 -2.51 -23.99 42.95
N PHE A 380 -1.58 -23.25 42.34
CA PHE A 380 -1.76 -21.83 42.03
C PHE A 380 -2.05 -21.69 40.53
N PHE A 381 -3.17 -21.05 40.18
CA PHE A 381 -3.54 -20.80 38.79
C PHE A 381 -3.12 -19.38 38.39
N ILE A 382 -2.27 -19.28 37.37
CA ILE A 382 -1.84 -17.99 36.81
C ILE A 382 -2.85 -17.62 35.72
N PHE A 383 -3.75 -16.70 36.06
CA PHE A 383 -4.75 -16.19 35.13
C PHE A 383 -4.22 -14.94 34.42
N ASP A 384 -4.00 -15.00 33.11
CA ASP A 384 -3.77 -13.81 32.30
C ASP A 384 -5.13 -13.20 31.90
N SER A 385 -5.42 -12.03 32.45
CA SER A 385 -6.67 -11.31 32.21
C SER A 385 -6.65 -10.45 30.94
N ASN A 386 -5.51 -10.39 30.24
CA ASN A 386 -5.36 -9.58 29.05
C ASN A 386 -6.22 -10.11 27.90
N GLY A 387 -7.36 -9.45 27.67
CA GLY A 387 -8.25 -9.72 26.53
C GLY A 387 -9.64 -10.25 26.88
N MET A 388 -9.94 -10.56 28.15
CA MET A 388 -11.28 -10.99 28.58
C MET A 388 -12.14 -9.83 29.10
N SER A 389 -13.43 -9.84 28.77
CA SER A 389 -14.37 -8.86 29.31
C SER A 389 -14.60 -9.05 30.81
N LEU A 390 -15.00 -7.98 31.52
CA LEU A 390 -15.16 -8.00 32.97
C LEU A 390 -16.22 -9.01 33.46
N GLU A 391 -17.16 -9.40 32.59
CA GLU A 391 -18.18 -10.43 32.85
C GLU A 391 -17.63 -11.86 32.68
N GLU A 392 -16.75 -12.08 31.70
CA GLU A 392 -16.08 -13.37 31.48
C GLU A 392 -15.15 -13.70 32.66
N GLN A 393 -14.42 -12.70 33.16
CA GLN A 393 -13.56 -12.85 34.34
C GLN A 393 -14.35 -13.26 35.59
N LYS A 394 -15.51 -12.65 35.83
CA LYS A 394 -16.39 -12.99 36.96
C LYS A 394 -17.01 -14.38 36.83
N THR A 395 -17.31 -14.80 35.61
CA THR A 395 -17.92 -16.11 35.34
C THR A 395 -16.90 -17.24 35.48
N PHE A 396 -15.65 -17.00 35.06
CA PHE A 396 -14.55 -17.94 35.21
C PHE A 396 -14.16 -18.14 36.69
N LEU A 397 -14.01 -17.04 37.45
CA LEU A 397 -13.69 -17.07 38.89
C LEU A 397 -14.77 -17.72 39.77
N LYS A 398 -16.02 -17.79 39.29
CA LYS A 398 -17.11 -18.51 39.97
C LYS A 398 -17.09 -20.03 39.72
N LYS A 399 -16.38 -20.47 38.68
CA LYS A 399 -16.29 -21.87 38.26
C LYS A 399 -14.96 -22.54 38.65
N SER A 400 -13.92 -21.75 38.97
CA SER A 400 -12.66 -22.19 39.60
C SER A 400 -12.80 -22.29 41.12
#